data_AF-A0A3N1GLI0-F1
#
_entry.id   AF-A0A3N1GLI0-F1
#
_cell.length_a   1.000
_cell.length_b   1.000
_cell.length_c   1.000
_cell.angle_alpha   90.00
_cell.angle_beta   90.00
_cell.angle_gamma   90.00
#
_symmetry.space_group_name_H-M   'P 1'
#
loop_
_entity.id
_entity.type
_entity.pdbx_description
1 polymer ?
#
loop_
_entity_poly.entity_id
_entity_poly.type
_entity_poly.pdbx_seq_one_letter_code
_entity_poly.pdbx_strand_id
1 'polypeptide(L)' 'MGRGRAKAKQTKVARELKYHSPNTDLTALQRELAGAGKSDHHFVDDDNDFVDDDDDDDADDEHDSWSPSRR' A
#
# COMPACT_ATOMS: atom_id res chain seq x y z
N MET A 1 23.34 17.08 10.40
CA MET A 1 22.58 18.10 9.61
C MET A 1 21.99 17.51 8.31
N GLY A 2 21.32 16.34 8.36
CA GLY A 2 20.83 15.66 7.12
C GLY A 2 19.35 15.23 7.14
N ARG A 3 18.72 15.16 8.31
CA ARG A 3 17.36 14.59 8.46
C ARG A 3 16.26 15.45 7.82
N GLY A 4 16.37 16.78 7.84
CA GLY A 4 15.33 17.67 7.29
C GLY A 4 15.14 17.53 5.77
N ARG A 5 16.22 17.32 5.02
CA ARG A 5 16.16 17.10 3.57
C ARG A 5 15.59 15.73 3.21
N ALA A 6 16.00 14.70 3.95
CA ALA A 6 15.45 13.36 3.78
C ALA A 6 13.93 13.35 4.08
N LYS A 7 13.51 13.94 5.20
CA LYS A 7 12.09 14.05 5.58
C LYS A 7 11.29 14.79 4.51
N ALA A 8 11.79 15.93 4.02
CA ALA A 8 11.12 16.68 2.95
C ALA A 8 10.97 15.86 1.66
N LYS A 9 12.02 15.14 1.25
CA LYS A 9 11.96 14.23 0.09
C LYS A 9 10.91 13.13 0.29
N GLN A 10 10.91 12.49 1.46
CA GLN A 10 9.93 11.43 1.77
C GLN A 10 8.49 11.95 1.79
N THR A 11 8.24 13.12 2.38
CA THR A 11 6.90 13.72 2.38
C THR A 11 6.43 14.07 0.96
N LYS A 12 7.34 14.50 0.08
CA LYS A 12 7.02 14.77 -1.32
C LYS A 12 6.63 13.48 -2.05
N VAL A 13 7.46 12.44 -1.95
CA VAL A 13 7.19 11.13 -2.56
C VAL A 13 5.89 10.53 -2.03
N ALA A 14 5.67 10.55 -0.71
CA ALA A 14 4.44 10.05 -0.11
C ALA A 14 3.20 10.80 -0.60
N ARG A 15 3.30 12.12 -0.79
CA ARG A 15 2.21 12.92 -1.37
C ARG A 15 1.96 12.55 -2.83
N GLU A 16 3.02 12.43 -3.62
CA GLU A 16 2.91 11.99 -5.01
C GLU A 16 2.21 10.64 -5.07
N LEU A 17 2.63 9.64 -4.29
CA LEU A 17 1.99 8.33 -4.23
C LEU A 17 0.52 8.41 -3.77
N LYS A 18 0.22 9.18 -2.71
CA LYS A 18 -1.14 9.28 -2.16
C LYS A 18 -2.14 9.89 -3.15
N TYR A 19 -1.69 10.88 -3.94
CA TYR A 19 -2.54 11.63 -4.86
C TYR A 19 -2.27 11.30 -6.32
N HIS A 20 -1.46 10.28 -6.60
CA HIS A 20 -1.23 9.79 -7.95
C HIS A 20 -2.45 8.98 -8.38
N SER A 21 -3.26 9.59 -9.24
CA SER A 21 -4.27 8.87 -9.99
C SER A 21 -3.64 8.38 -11.30
N PRO A 22 -3.41 7.07 -11.48
CA PRO A 22 -2.93 6.57 -12.76
C PRO A 22 -3.95 6.89 -13.85
N ASN A 23 -3.47 7.33 -15.01
CA ASN A 23 -4.30 7.43 -16.20
C ASN A 23 -4.47 6.03 -16.78
N THR A 24 -5.54 5.34 -16.41
CA THR A 24 -5.85 4.00 -16.90
C THR A 24 -6.53 4.10 -18.27
N ASP A 25 -6.03 3.37 -19.26
CA ASP A 25 -6.73 3.23 -20.55
C ASP A 25 -7.96 2.35 -20.39
N LEU A 26 -9.12 2.99 -20.26
CA LEU A 26 -10.41 2.32 -20.08
C LEU A 26 -10.78 1.45 -21.30
N THR A 27 -10.27 1.78 -22.50
CA THR A 27 -10.58 1.03 -23.72
C THR A 27 -9.84 -0.31 -23.75
N ALA A 28 -8.58 -0.32 -23.33
CA ALA A 28 -7.80 -1.54 -23.15
C ALA A 28 -8.41 -2.44 -22.07
N LEU A 29 -8.79 -1.86 -20.92
CA LEU A 29 -9.42 -2.59 -19.81
C LEU A 29 -10.75 -3.24 -20.23
N GLN A 30 -11.60 -2.51 -20.96
CA GLN A 30 -12.86 -3.05 -21.46
C GLN A 30 -12.64 -4.22 -22.43
N ARG A 31 -11.62 -4.13 -23.29
CA ARG A 31 -11.29 -5.21 -24.24
C ARG A 31 -10.81 -6.47 -23.50
N GLU A 32 -10.01 -6.31 -22.46
CA GLU A 32 -9.55 -7.41 -21.62
C GLU A 32 -10.72 -8.07 -20.89
N LEU A 33 -11.60 -7.28 -20.24
CA LEU A 33 -12.76 -7.80 -19.53
C LEU A 33 -13.76 -8.51 -20.46
N ALA A 34 -13.97 -7.98 -21.66
CA ALA A 34 -14.81 -8.62 -22.68
C ALA A 34 -14.17 -9.89 -23.28
N GLY A 35 -12.83 -9.99 -23.26
CA GLY A 35 -12.07 -11.15 -23.73
C GLY A 35 -11.88 -12.25 -22.66
N ALA A 36 -11.84 -11.87 -21.38
CA ALA A 36 -11.58 -12.75 -20.23
C ALA A 36 -12.73 -13.73 -19.92
N GLY A 37 -13.92 -13.55 -20.51
CA GLY A 37 -15.04 -14.48 -20.34
C GLY A 37 -14.85 -15.87 -20.97
N LYS A 38 -13.68 -16.18 -21.55
CA LYS A 38 -13.43 -17.42 -22.31
C LYS A 38 -12.09 -18.11 -22.02
N SER A 39 -11.18 -17.48 -21.28
CA SER A 39 -9.91 -18.11 -20.89
C SER A 39 -9.90 -18.31 -19.39
N ASP A 40 -9.94 -19.59 -19.03
CA ASP A 40 -9.60 -20.20 -17.75
C ASP A 40 -8.39 -19.52 -17.09
N HIS A 41 -8.63 -18.43 -16.35
CA HIS A 41 -7.63 -17.82 -15.49
C HIS A 41 -7.69 -18.56 -14.15
N HIS A 42 -6.88 -19.61 -14.07
CA HIS A 42 -6.49 -20.22 -12.81
C HIS A 42 -5.73 -19.16 -12.01
N PHE A 43 -6.45 -18.40 -11.17
CA PHE A 43 -5.85 -17.52 -10.18
C PHE A 43 -5.14 -18.42 -9.17
N VAL A 44 -3.85 -18.68 -9.41
CA VAL A 44 -2.97 -19.20 -8.37
C VAL A 44 -2.76 -18.06 -7.39
N ASP A 45 -3.48 -18.17 -6.28
CA ASP A 45 -3.32 -17.43 -5.04
C ASP A 45 -1.90 -17.67 -4.53
N ASP A 46 -0.96 -16.85 -5.01
CA ASP A 46 0.43 -16.79 -4.53
C ASP A 46 0.51 -15.85 -3.31
N ASP A 47 -0.45 -15.97 -2.40
CA ASP A 47 -0.52 -15.22 -1.14
C ASP A 47 0.34 -15.86 -0.03
N ASN A 48 1.15 -16.87 -0.37
CA ASN A 48 1.91 -17.67 0.60
C ASN A 48 3.38 -17.23 0.79
N ASP A 49 3.88 -16.26 0.02
CA ASP A 49 5.31 -15.86 0.05
C ASP A 49 5.60 -14.60 0.88
N PHE A 50 4.61 -14.07 1.62
CA PHE A 50 4.76 -12.87 2.46
C PHE A 50 4.77 -13.12 3.99
N VAL A 51 4.89 -14.38 4.42
CA VAL A 51 4.95 -14.73 5.84
C VAL A 51 6.21 -15.52 6.18
N ASP A 52 7.35 -14.84 6.21
CA ASP A 52 8.42 -15.24 7.14
C ASP A 52 9.37 -14.06 7.43
N ASP A 53 9.67 -13.91 8.72
CA ASP A 53 10.73 -13.07 9.31
C ASP A 53 10.46 -11.58 9.57
N ASP A 54 9.56 -11.28 10.53
CA ASP A 54 9.79 -10.20 11.53
C ASP A 54 8.96 -10.45 12.81
N ASP A 55 9.08 -11.66 13.36
CA ASP A 55 8.66 -11.99 14.73
C ASP A 55 9.89 -11.92 15.63
N ASP A 56 10.34 -10.71 15.98
CA ASP A 56 11.08 -10.48 17.23
C ASP A 56 11.17 -8.97 17.58
N ASP A 57 10.76 -8.68 18.82
CA ASP A 57 11.05 -7.49 19.64
C ASP A 57 10.53 -6.10 19.20
N ASP A 58 9.37 -5.69 19.74
CA ASP A 58 9.29 -4.66 20.80
C ASP A 58 7.81 -4.43 21.20
N ALA A 59 7.27 -5.37 21.98
CA ALA A 59 5.98 -5.20 22.64
C ALA A 59 6.20 -4.53 23.99
N ASP A 60 6.35 -3.20 24.05
CA ASP A 60 6.13 -2.44 25.29
C ASP A 60 5.88 -0.93 25.03
N ASP A 61 4.67 -0.49 25.42
CA ASP A 61 4.40 0.80 26.09
C ASP A 61 4.23 2.13 25.32
N GLU A 62 3.30 2.24 24.34
CA GLU A 62 2.78 3.60 23.98
C GLU A 62 1.32 3.68 23.49
N HIS A 63 0.46 2.72 23.84
CA HIS A 63 -0.93 2.72 23.35
C HIS A 63 -1.93 3.59 24.13
N ASP A 64 -1.52 4.33 25.18
CA ASP A 64 -2.43 5.08 26.05
C ASP A 64 -2.45 6.62 25.85
N SER A 65 -1.62 7.18 24.96
CA SER A 65 -1.56 8.65 24.78
C SER A 65 -2.65 9.23 23.87
N TRP A 66 -3.42 8.38 23.18
CA TRP A 66 -4.37 8.83 22.14
C TRP A 66 -5.84 8.55 22.43
N SER A 67 -6.22 8.59 23.71
CA SER A 67 -7.63 8.81 24.06
C SER A 67 -7.88 10.33 24.20
N PRO A 68 -8.67 10.96 23.30
CA PRO A 68 -9.02 12.36 23.48
C PRO A 68 -9.90 12.46 24.71
N SER A 69 -9.41 13.10 25.78
CA SER A 69 -10.22 13.41 26.95
C SER A 69 -11.40 14.28 26.51
N ARG A 70 -12.60 13.70 26.45
CA ARG A 70 -13.82 14.45 26.22
C ARG A 70 -14.01 15.39 27.41
N ARG A 71 -13.93 16.70 27.16
CA ARG A 71 -14.29 17.77 28.09
C ARG A 71 -15.21 18.75 27.39
#